data_AF-A0A8B6FN90-F1
#
_entry.id   AF-A0A8B6FN90-F1
#
_cell.length_a   1.000
_cell.length_b   1.000
_cell.length_c   1.000
_cell.angle_alpha   90.00
_cell.angle_beta   90.00
_cell.angle_gamma   90.00
#
_symmetry.space_group_name_H-M   'P 1'
#
loop_
_entity.id
_entity.type
_entity.pdbx_description
1 polymer ?
#
loop_
_entity_poly.entity_id
_entity_poly.type
_entity_poly.pdbx_seq_one_letter_code
_entity_poly.pdbx_strand_id
1 'polypeptide(L)'
;MLDWMANEATMKGIHPEGYQGELIIDEMSIQQDLQFRKRKHNIELIGFTECSPESIIFEQIKSNKKERTLATHVLQLVFLGFTGFRFPFAHFPSHTASGHELYLLVWKSVNMLSAFGFTIQYISTDGTQCNTDLFKILFPNFNSINAIIFSPKDSQKLFFIMDICHTIKKIRNNIPKSGDGAFSKRRLKFKNNFIEWTHFKQAYLWDISTNPFPVHHKLTQEHMFSTSENKMRNHLADNVLNSEMLHLMKLYKSSLGDAGTKVDATIELLQQTSVLIQNFKDSRPKTDISDERIKQNNDVLQWFIEWGQND
;
A
#
# COMPACT_ATOMS: atom_id res chain seq x y z
N MET A 1 -9.26 25.22 -8.03
CA MET A 1 -9.55 23.76 -8.03
C MET A 1 -10.24 23.36 -6.72
N LEU A 2 -9.74 23.80 -5.56
CA LEU A 2 -10.43 23.54 -4.28
C LEU A 2 -11.79 24.24 -4.16
N ASP A 3 -11.99 25.41 -4.76
CA ASP A 3 -13.33 26.02 -4.85
C ASP A 3 -14.31 25.11 -5.58
N TRP A 4 -13.85 24.44 -6.64
CA TRP A 4 -14.67 23.49 -7.39
C TRP A 4 -14.98 22.26 -6.53
N MET A 5 -14.01 21.74 -5.78
CA MET A 5 -14.25 20.65 -4.83
C MET A 5 -15.29 21.02 -3.77
N ALA A 6 -15.19 22.21 -3.17
CA ALA A 6 -16.14 22.69 -2.16
C ALA A 6 -17.55 22.91 -2.73
N ASN A 7 -17.65 23.46 -3.95
CA ASN A 7 -18.91 23.64 -4.66
C ASN A 7 -19.53 22.29 -5.01
N GLU A 8 -18.74 21.35 -5.54
CA GLU A 8 -19.19 19.99 -5.88
C GLU A 8 -19.69 19.25 -4.63
N ALA A 9 -19.00 19.40 -3.50
CA ALA A 9 -19.39 18.83 -2.22
C ALA A 9 -20.76 19.36 -1.76
N THR A 10 -20.95 20.68 -1.88
CA THR A 10 -22.21 21.34 -1.54
C THR A 10 -23.34 20.92 -2.48
N MET A 11 -23.07 20.86 -3.79
CA MET A 11 -24.03 20.42 -4.81
C MET A 11 -24.49 18.98 -4.60
N LYS A 12 -23.59 18.11 -4.15
CA LYS A 12 -23.89 16.71 -3.82
C LYS A 12 -24.57 16.51 -2.47
N GLY A 13 -24.74 17.58 -1.67
CA GLY A 13 -25.37 17.50 -0.35
C GLY A 13 -24.63 16.56 0.59
N ILE A 14 -23.30 16.62 0.58
CA ILE A 14 -22.46 15.72 1.39
C ILE A 14 -22.76 15.92 2.88
N HIS A 15 -22.99 14.81 3.59
CA HIS A 15 -23.17 14.81 5.04
C HIS A 15 -21.91 15.39 5.73
N PRO A 16 -22.00 16.08 6.88
CA PRO A 16 -20.84 16.65 7.56
C PRO A 16 -19.66 15.68 7.77
N GLU A 17 -19.93 14.40 7.99
CA GLU A 17 -18.91 13.34 8.10
C GLU A 17 -18.09 13.13 6.81
N GLY A 18 -18.66 13.43 5.64
CA GLY A 18 -17.99 13.33 4.35
C GLY A 18 -16.97 14.43 4.07
N TYR A 19 -16.94 15.47 4.92
CA TYR A 19 -15.87 16.46 4.94
C TYR A 19 -14.66 15.99 5.75
N GLN A 20 -14.78 14.87 6.48
CA GLN A 20 -13.66 14.21 7.14
C GLN A 20 -13.23 12.99 6.32
N GLY A 21 -11.92 12.77 6.21
CA GLY A 21 -11.43 11.70 5.34
C GLY A 21 -9.93 11.48 5.35
N GLU A 22 -9.47 10.83 4.29
CA GLU A 22 -8.06 10.53 4.06
C GLU A 22 -7.48 11.31 2.87
N LEU A 23 -6.18 11.57 2.97
CA LEU A 23 -5.35 12.03 1.87
C LEU A 23 -4.65 10.80 1.26
N ILE A 24 -4.99 10.49 0.01
CA ILE A 24 -4.33 9.43 -0.76
C ILE A 24 -3.24 10.07 -1.62
N ILE A 25 -2.04 9.50 -1.54
CA ILE A 25 -0.87 9.92 -2.31
C ILE A 25 -0.41 8.74 -3.14
N ASP A 26 -0.43 8.91 -4.46
CA ASP A 26 0.03 7.90 -5.41
C ASP A 26 0.73 8.56 -6.59
N GLU A 27 1.56 7.78 -7.29
CA GLU A 27 2.34 8.26 -8.43
C GLU A 27 2.15 7.32 -9.62
N MET A 28 1.77 7.90 -10.76
CA MET A 28 1.51 7.14 -11.99
C MET A 28 2.59 7.43 -13.02
N SER A 29 3.21 6.37 -13.58
CA SER A 29 4.15 6.52 -14.70
C SER A 29 3.43 6.98 -15.96
N ILE A 30 4.05 7.93 -16.67
CA ILE A 30 3.58 8.46 -17.95
C ILE A 30 4.67 8.30 -19.01
N GLN A 31 4.28 8.29 -20.28
CA GLN A 31 5.24 8.38 -21.37
C GLN A 31 5.86 9.77 -21.37
N GLN A 32 7.19 9.84 -21.33
CA GLN A 32 7.92 11.08 -21.50
C GLN A 32 7.64 11.64 -22.89
N ASP A 33 7.14 12.87 -22.94
CA ASP A 33 6.89 13.56 -24.20
C ASP A 33 6.88 15.07 -24.00
N LEU A 34 7.15 15.80 -25.07
CA LEU A 34 7.16 17.26 -25.09
C LEU A 34 6.07 17.73 -26.06
N GLN A 35 5.07 18.43 -25.55
CA GLN A 35 3.90 18.80 -26.34
C GLN A 35 3.66 20.31 -26.35
N PHE A 36 3.14 20.81 -27.46
CA PHE A 36 2.64 22.19 -27.55
C PHE A 36 1.16 22.23 -27.18
N ARG A 37 0.82 22.98 -26.15
CA ARG A 37 -0.56 23.24 -25.75
C ARG A 37 -0.95 24.66 -26.14
N LYS A 38 -1.91 24.80 -27.06
CA LYS A 38 -2.52 26.09 -27.38
C LYS A 38 -3.68 26.37 -26.43
N ARG A 39 -3.54 27.39 -25.58
CA ARG A 39 -4.65 27.92 -24.76
C ARG A 39 -4.99 29.33 -25.23
N LYS A 40 -6.16 29.49 -25.83
CA LYS A 40 -6.60 30.74 -26.47
C LYS A 40 -5.56 31.23 -27.49
N HIS A 41 -4.79 32.27 -27.15
CA HIS A 41 -3.76 32.89 -27.99
C HIS A 41 -2.33 32.53 -27.59
N ASN A 42 -2.14 31.80 -26.49
CA ASN A 42 -0.82 31.42 -26.00
C ASN A 42 -0.49 29.98 -26.42
N ILE A 43 0.73 29.79 -26.91
CA ILE A 43 1.31 28.47 -27.14
C ILE A 43 2.26 28.22 -25.98
N GLU A 44 1.98 27.19 -25.20
CA GLU A 44 2.79 26.76 -24.06
C GLU A 44 3.44 25.42 -24.39
N LEU A 45 4.73 25.29 -24.09
CA LEU A 45 5.43 24.02 -24.14
C LEU A 45 5.24 23.29 -22.81
N ILE A 46 4.69 22.08 -22.85
CA ILE A 46 4.40 21.24 -21.69
C ILE A 46 5.16 19.91 -21.78
N GLY A 47 5.24 19.17 -20.66
CA GLY A 47 5.95 17.88 -20.57
C GLY A 47 7.13 17.88 -19.61
N PHE A 48 7.46 19.02 -19.02
CA PHE A 48 8.48 19.13 -17.98
C PHE A 48 7.94 18.80 -16.59
N THR A 49 8.83 18.46 -15.67
CA THR A 49 8.52 18.37 -14.24
C THR A 49 8.07 19.71 -13.67
N GLU A 50 7.05 19.68 -12.82
CA GLU A 50 6.57 20.81 -12.03
C GLU A 50 6.81 20.53 -10.54
N CYS A 51 8.03 20.80 -10.08
CA CYS A 51 8.35 20.76 -8.65
C CYS A 51 7.96 22.06 -7.95
N SER A 52 7.84 22.04 -6.62
CA SER A 52 7.60 23.29 -5.88
C SER A 52 8.79 24.25 -6.04
N PRO A 53 8.59 25.58 -5.94
CA PRO A 53 9.70 26.54 -6.01
C PRO A 53 10.83 26.22 -5.03
N GLU A 54 10.48 25.71 -3.84
CA GLU A 54 11.40 25.27 -2.80
C GLU A 54 12.24 24.07 -3.27
N SER A 55 11.62 23.07 -3.92
CA SER A 55 12.35 21.94 -4.52
C SER A 55 13.34 22.38 -5.59
N ILE A 56 12.94 23.34 -6.44
CA ILE A 56 13.80 23.85 -7.53
C ILE A 56 15.05 24.51 -6.93
N ILE A 57 14.87 25.31 -5.88
CA ILE A 57 15.99 25.95 -5.17
C ILE A 57 16.88 24.88 -4.52
N PHE A 58 16.29 23.87 -3.88
CA PHE A 58 17.04 22.78 -3.25
C PHE A 58 17.91 22.01 -4.24
N GLU A 59 17.35 21.62 -5.39
CA GLU A 59 18.09 20.93 -6.45
C GLU A 59 19.16 21.83 -7.10
N GLN A 60 18.90 23.13 -7.23
CA GLN A 60 19.91 24.09 -7.68
C GLN A 60 21.10 24.18 -6.72
N ILE A 61 20.85 24.23 -5.41
CA ILE A 61 21.89 24.24 -4.38
C ILE A 61 22.71 22.95 -4.43
N LYS A 62 22.04 21.80 -4.64
CA LYS A 62 22.69 20.48 -4.65
C LYS A 62 23.51 20.22 -5.91
N SER A 63 23.03 20.65 -7.08
CA SER A 63 23.61 20.28 -8.39
C SER A 63 24.41 21.39 -9.06
N ASN A 64 24.32 22.64 -8.57
CA ASN A 64 24.87 23.84 -9.21
C ASN A 64 24.42 24.04 -10.68
N LYS A 65 23.34 23.37 -11.11
CA LYS A 65 22.79 23.42 -12.46
C LYS A 65 21.30 23.69 -12.43
N LYS A 66 20.79 24.31 -13.49
CA LYS A 66 19.36 24.55 -13.71
C LYS A 66 18.91 23.79 -14.95
N GLU A 67 18.77 22.48 -14.84
CA GLU A 67 18.26 21.62 -15.91
C GLU A 67 16.77 21.33 -15.69
N ARG A 68 15.96 21.51 -16.74
CA ARG A 68 14.56 21.06 -16.73
C ARG A 68 14.50 19.64 -17.27
N THR A 69 13.90 18.73 -16.52
CA THR A 69 13.75 17.33 -16.92
C THR A 69 12.34 17.07 -17.43
N LEU A 70 12.20 16.09 -18.32
CA LEU A 70 10.90 15.60 -18.74
C LEU A 70 10.25 14.82 -17.61
N ALA A 71 8.95 15.03 -17.43
CA ALA A 71 8.17 14.29 -16.46
C ALA A 71 8.09 12.81 -16.88
N THR A 72 8.41 11.92 -15.95
CA THR A 72 8.24 10.46 -16.11
C THR A 72 7.01 9.96 -15.36
N HIS A 73 6.54 10.74 -14.41
CA HIS A 73 5.46 10.39 -13.53
C HIS A 73 4.51 11.58 -13.33
N VAL A 74 3.34 11.27 -12.79
CA VAL A 74 2.40 12.26 -12.27
C VAL A 74 2.08 11.87 -10.85
N LEU A 75 2.53 12.70 -9.90
CA LEU A 75 2.12 12.61 -8.51
C LEU A 75 0.66 13.09 -8.40
N GLN A 76 -0.19 12.30 -7.77
CA GLN A 76 -1.61 12.59 -7.61
C GLN A 76 -1.97 12.65 -6.12
N LEU A 77 -2.72 13.70 -5.75
CA LEU A 77 -3.28 13.88 -4.41
C LEU A 77 -4.79 13.84 -4.49
N VAL A 78 -5.39 12.91 -3.75
CA VAL A 78 -6.83 12.67 -3.74
C VAL A 78 -7.36 12.76 -2.32
N PHE A 79 -8.45 13.50 -2.15
CA PHE A 79 -9.25 13.43 -0.93
C PHE A 79 -10.28 12.33 -1.04
N LEU A 80 -10.40 11.48 -0.03
CA LEU A 80 -11.48 10.51 0.11
C LEU A 80 -12.17 10.69 1.47
N GLY A 81 -13.39 11.23 1.45
CA GLY A 81 -14.24 11.39 2.63
C GLY A 81 -14.82 10.06 3.12
N PHE A 82 -15.14 9.96 4.40
CA PHE A 82 -15.69 8.73 5.01
C PHE A 82 -17.02 8.27 4.42
N THR A 83 -17.79 9.19 3.84
CA THR A 83 -19.03 8.88 3.13
C THR A 83 -18.81 8.50 1.65
N GLY A 84 -17.56 8.34 1.22
CA GLY A 84 -17.19 7.96 -0.14
C GLY A 84 -16.99 9.11 -1.12
N PHE A 85 -17.08 10.38 -0.68
CA PHE A 85 -16.77 11.51 -1.55
C PHE A 85 -15.30 11.52 -1.94
N ARG A 86 -15.03 11.29 -3.22
CA ARG A 86 -13.66 11.21 -3.76
C ARG A 86 -13.41 12.35 -4.72
N PHE A 87 -12.32 13.10 -4.51
CA PHE A 87 -11.96 14.20 -5.38
C PHE A 87 -10.43 14.32 -5.57
N PRO A 88 -9.91 14.16 -6.80
CA PRO A 88 -8.52 14.47 -7.10
C PRO A 88 -8.34 15.99 -7.16
N PHE A 89 -7.66 16.57 -6.16
CA PHE A 89 -7.57 18.02 -6.01
C PHE A 89 -6.21 18.60 -6.41
N ALA A 90 -5.20 17.77 -6.62
CA ALA A 90 -3.92 18.18 -7.16
C ALA A 90 -3.23 17.05 -7.92
N HIS A 91 -2.49 17.44 -8.95
CA HIS A 91 -1.61 16.56 -9.72
C HIS A 91 -0.37 17.34 -10.15
N PHE A 92 0.79 16.71 -10.11
CA PHE A 92 2.07 17.33 -10.44
C PHE A 92 2.88 16.41 -11.34
N PRO A 93 3.25 16.85 -12.57
CA PRO A 93 4.24 16.16 -13.37
C PRO A 93 5.58 16.09 -12.61
N SER A 94 6.13 14.89 -12.42
CA SER A 94 7.28 14.64 -11.55
C SER A 94 8.31 13.72 -12.23
N HIS A 95 9.51 13.68 -11.67
CA HIS A 95 10.55 12.70 -12.02
C HIS A 95 10.75 11.66 -10.91
N THR A 96 9.64 11.19 -10.32
CA THR A 96 9.56 10.57 -8.99
C THR A 96 9.67 11.60 -7.87
N ALA A 97 8.60 11.79 -7.10
CA ALA A 97 8.62 12.71 -5.96
C ALA A 97 9.52 12.17 -4.85
N SER A 98 10.39 13.02 -4.29
CA SER A 98 11.25 12.63 -3.17
C SER A 98 10.54 12.77 -1.82
N GLY A 99 11.03 12.09 -0.78
CA GLY A 99 10.37 12.08 0.54
C GLY A 99 10.20 13.48 1.17
N HIS A 100 11.13 14.41 0.94
CA HIS A 100 11.05 15.78 1.46
C HIS A 100 10.04 16.64 0.68
N GLU A 101 9.91 16.43 -0.63
CA GLU A 101 8.89 17.08 -1.44
C GLU A 101 7.50 16.61 -1.02
N LEU A 102 7.33 15.30 -0.82
CA LEU A 102 6.09 14.74 -0.30
C LEU A 102 5.75 15.31 1.07
N TYR A 103 6.73 15.51 1.96
CA TYR A 103 6.51 16.12 3.27
C TYR A 103 5.92 17.53 3.14
N LEU A 104 6.50 18.37 2.27
CA LEU A 104 5.98 19.73 2.03
C LEU A 104 4.57 19.69 1.42
N LEU A 105 4.35 18.79 0.46
CA LEU A 105 3.05 18.64 -0.21
C LEU A 105 1.96 18.13 0.73
N VAL A 106 2.27 17.19 1.63
CA VAL A 106 1.35 16.70 2.66
C VAL A 106 0.86 17.86 3.51
N TRP A 107 1.76 18.63 4.12
CA TRP A 107 1.36 19.70 5.03
C TRP A 107 0.67 20.86 4.30
N LYS A 108 1.11 21.18 3.09
CA LYS A 108 0.41 22.15 2.25
C LYS A 108 -1.02 21.69 1.95
N SER A 109 -1.20 20.41 1.63
CA SER A 109 -2.51 19.84 1.33
C SER A 109 -3.42 19.83 2.54
N VAL A 110 -2.93 19.42 3.71
CA VAL A 110 -3.68 19.45 4.98
C VAL A 110 -4.17 20.86 5.28
N ASN A 111 -3.28 21.86 5.19
CA ASN A 111 -3.63 23.26 5.45
C ASN A 111 -4.63 23.81 4.42
N MET A 112 -4.43 23.52 3.14
CA MET A 112 -5.31 23.99 2.09
C MET A 112 -6.70 23.36 2.19
N LEU A 113 -6.81 22.05 2.42
CA LEU A 113 -8.10 21.37 2.59
C LEU A 113 -8.86 21.89 3.82
N SER A 114 -8.16 22.09 4.93
CA SER A 114 -8.73 22.66 6.16
C SER A 114 -9.34 24.04 5.92
N ALA A 115 -8.69 24.90 5.13
CA ALA A 115 -9.21 26.22 4.78
C ALA A 115 -10.52 26.18 3.96
N PHE A 116 -10.83 25.05 3.31
CA PHE A 116 -12.07 24.81 2.56
C PHE A 116 -13.07 23.92 3.33
N GLY A 117 -12.85 23.68 4.62
CA GLY A 117 -13.74 22.91 5.48
C GLY A 117 -13.54 21.40 5.44
N PHE A 118 -12.50 20.89 4.76
CA PHE A 118 -12.18 19.48 4.70
C PHE A 118 -11.10 19.11 5.72
N THR A 119 -11.36 18.09 6.52
CA THR A 119 -10.47 17.64 7.60
C THR A 119 -9.83 16.31 7.23
N ILE A 120 -8.50 16.30 7.11
CA ILE A 120 -7.74 15.06 6.97
C ILE A 120 -7.63 14.39 8.34
N GLN A 121 -7.86 13.08 8.41
CA GLN A 121 -7.64 12.24 9.59
C GLN A 121 -6.58 11.15 9.30
N TYR A 122 -6.47 10.71 8.04
CA TYR A 122 -5.52 9.69 7.62
C TYR A 122 -4.70 10.15 6.41
N ILE A 123 -3.46 9.69 6.33
CA ILE A 123 -2.63 9.77 5.12
C ILE A 123 -2.38 8.34 4.67
N SER A 124 -2.80 8.02 3.45
CA SER A 124 -2.65 6.70 2.84
C SER A 124 -1.63 6.78 1.72
N THR A 125 -0.59 5.96 1.82
CA THR A 125 0.46 5.86 0.80
C THR A 125 0.70 4.42 0.40
N ASP A 126 1.29 4.25 -0.77
CA ASP A 126 1.87 2.98 -1.16
C ASP A 126 3.19 2.71 -0.41
N GLY A 127 3.86 1.62 -0.75
CA GLY A 127 5.09 1.19 -0.11
C GLY A 127 6.38 1.46 -0.88
N THR A 128 6.40 2.44 -1.78
CA THR A 128 7.61 2.87 -2.51
C THR A 128 8.69 3.45 -1.60
N GLN A 129 9.89 3.62 -2.15
CA GLN A 129 11.04 4.16 -1.42
C GLN A 129 10.79 5.61 -0.99
N CYS A 130 10.22 6.46 -1.85
CA CYS A 130 9.92 7.86 -1.52
C CYS A 130 8.92 7.98 -0.35
N ASN A 131 7.87 7.16 -0.35
CA ASN A 131 6.90 7.10 0.75
C ASN A 131 7.53 6.54 2.05
N THR A 132 8.46 5.59 1.93
CA THR A 132 9.24 5.10 3.07
C THR A 132 10.15 6.20 3.65
N ASP A 133 10.73 7.04 2.80
CA ASP A 133 11.57 8.15 3.24
C ASP A 133 10.74 9.28 3.86
N LEU A 134 9.56 9.58 3.31
CA LEU A 134 8.56 10.44 3.94
C LEU A 134 8.22 9.93 5.35
N PHE A 135 7.94 8.63 5.47
CA PHE A 135 7.64 8.01 6.76
C PHE A 135 8.77 8.20 7.77
N LYS A 136 10.03 8.01 7.38
CA LYS A 136 11.19 8.25 8.25
C LYS A 136 11.34 9.71 8.67
N ILE A 137 11.00 10.66 7.79
CA ILE A 137 11.00 12.09 8.10
C ILE A 137 9.91 12.40 9.15
N LEU A 138 8.72 11.81 8.99
CA LEU A 138 7.60 12.00 9.92
C LEU A 138 7.81 11.28 11.27
N PHE A 139 8.52 10.15 11.25
CA PHE A 139 8.75 9.29 12.42
C PHE A 139 10.23 8.94 12.58
N PRO A 140 11.10 9.91 12.93
CA PRO A 140 12.54 9.66 13.06
C PRO A 140 12.88 8.62 14.14
N ASN A 141 12.02 8.47 15.15
CA ASN A 141 12.17 7.52 16.25
C ASN A 141 11.10 6.40 16.22
N PHE A 142 10.67 5.97 15.03
CA PHE A 142 9.59 4.99 14.91
C PHE A 142 9.90 3.68 15.66
N ASN A 143 9.06 3.38 16.64
CA ASN A 143 9.10 2.16 17.44
C ASN A 143 7.81 1.35 17.19
N SER A 144 7.70 0.82 15.97
CA SER A 144 6.79 -0.26 15.49
C SER A 144 5.28 -0.09 15.68
N ILE A 145 4.79 0.82 16.52
CA ILE A 145 3.42 0.80 17.08
C ILE A 145 2.71 2.15 16.91
N ASN A 146 3.44 3.27 16.78
CA ASN A 146 2.84 4.61 16.75
C ASN A 146 3.04 5.30 15.39
N ALA A 147 2.00 5.27 14.55
CA ALA A 147 1.94 6.00 13.28
C ALA A 147 1.06 7.27 13.40
N ILE A 148 1.12 7.96 14.54
CA ILE A 148 0.38 9.20 14.78
C ILE A 148 1.32 10.40 14.60
N ILE A 149 0.99 11.28 13.66
CA ILE A 149 1.64 12.59 13.53
C ILE A 149 0.71 13.69 14.03
N PHE A 150 1.29 14.78 14.48
CA PHE A 150 0.55 15.96 14.88
C PHE A 150 0.70 17.05 13.81
N SER A 151 -0.42 17.62 13.38
CA SER A 151 -0.39 18.81 12.52
C SER A 151 0.41 19.91 13.21
N PRO A 152 1.45 20.47 12.58
CA PRO A 152 2.27 21.54 13.16
C PRO A 152 1.46 22.79 13.54
N LYS A 153 0.29 22.97 12.92
CA LYS A 153 -0.54 24.17 13.09
C LYS A 153 -1.54 24.03 14.25
N ASP A 154 -2.25 22.91 14.29
CA ASP A 154 -3.45 22.77 15.14
C ASP A 154 -3.36 21.60 16.12
N SER A 155 -2.20 20.94 16.23
CA SER A 155 -2.01 19.71 17.04
C SER A 155 -3.03 18.60 16.75
N GLN A 156 -3.66 18.63 15.57
CA GLN A 156 -4.56 17.58 15.12
C GLN A 156 -3.79 16.29 14.93
N LYS A 157 -4.31 15.18 15.47
CA LYS A 157 -3.77 13.84 15.24
C LYS A 157 -4.13 13.38 13.83
N LEU A 158 -3.12 13.01 13.05
CA LEU A 158 -3.27 12.34 11.77
C LEU A 158 -2.64 10.95 11.87
N PHE A 159 -3.29 9.97 11.27
CA PHE A 159 -2.78 8.61 11.21
C PHE A 159 -2.13 8.35 9.86
N PHE A 160 -0.89 7.87 9.87
CA PHE A 160 -0.21 7.44 8.66
C PHE A 160 -0.46 5.95 8.45
N ILE A 161 -1.04 5.58 7.31
CA ILE A 161 -1.38 4.20 6.98
C ILE A 161 -0.80 3.82 5.62
N MET A 162 -0.50 2.53 5.46
CA MET A 162 -0.13 1.96 4.18
C MET A 162 -1.32 1.25 3.56
N ASP A 163 -1.41 1.27 2.23
CA ASP A 163 -2.40 0.46 1.53
C ASP A 163 -2.21 -1.04 1.86
N ILE A 164 -3.25 -1.65 2.42
CA ILE A 164 -3.28 -3.06 2.79
C ILE A 164 -3.06 -3.98 1.59
N CYS A 165 -3.61 -3.65 0.41
CA CYS A 165 -3.43 -4.44 -0.81
C CYS A 165 -1.95 -4.47 -1.21
N HIS A 166 -1.23 -3.36 -1.08
CA HIS A 166 0.21 -3.30 -1.31
C HIS A 166 0.99 -4.06 -0.24
N THR A 167 0.53 -4.03 1.01
CA THR A 167 1.13 -4.78 2.12
C THR A 167 1.03 -6.29 1.90
N ILE A 168 -0.15 -6.80 1.54
CA ILE A 168 -0.36 -8.23 1.20
C ILE A 168 0.49 -8.64 -0.01
N LYS A 169 0.56 -7.80 -1.07
CA LYS A 169 1.48 -8.02 -2.20
C LYS A 169 2.94 -8.10 -1.75
N LYS A 170 3.38 -7.23 -0.84
CA LYS A 170 4.75 -7.25 -0.31
C LYS A 170 5.05 -8.54 0.45
N ILE A 171 4.12 -9.01 1.29
CA ILE A 171 4.27 -10.31 1.99
C ILE A 171 4.45 -11.41 0.95
N ARG A 172 3.51 -11.55 0.01
CA ARG A 172 3.58 -12.55 -1.07
C ARG A 172 4.89 -12.47 -1.86
N ASN A 173 5.34 -11.27 -2.22
CA ASN A 173 6.54 -11.08 -3.05
C ASN A 173 7.85 -11.34 -2.28
N ASN A 174 7.82 -11.46 -0.96
CA ASN A 174 8.98 -11.79 -0.14
C ASN A 174 9.12 -13.29 0.16
N ILE A 175 8.02 -14.05 0.16
CA ILE A 175 8.07 -15.51 0.36
C ILE A 175 8.94 -16.23 -0.70
N PRO A 176 8.83 -15.94 -2.02
CA PRO A 176 9.73 -16.52 -3.03
C PRO A 176 11.21 -16.20 -2.87
N LYS A 177 11.55 -15.17 -2.09
CA LYS A 177 12.94 -14.80 -1.80
C LYS A 177 13.48 -15.54 -0.58
N SER A 178 12.64 -16.30 0.12
CA SER A 178 12.96 -17.07 1.31
C SER A 178 13.50 -18.46 0.96
N GLY A 179 14.67 -18.82 1.48
CA GLY A 179 15.26 -20.16 1.33
C GLY A 179 16.78 -20.12 1.13
N ASP A 180 17.35 -21.25 0.72
CA ASP A 180 18.81 -21.41 0.53
C ASP A 180 19.22 -21.53 -0.96
N GLY A 181 18.27 -21.39 -1.89
CA GLY A 181 18.56 -21.43 -3.33
C GLY A 181 19.34 -20.21 -3.83
N ALA A 182 19.95 -20.31 -5.02
CA ALA A 182 20.81 -19.28 -5.61
C ALA A 182 20.17 -17.88 -5.76
N PHE A 183 18.85 -17.79 -5.82
CA PHE A 183 18.11 -16.52 -5.95
C PHE A 183 17.42 -16.07 -4.65
N SER A 184 17.64 -16.81 -3.56
CA SER A 184 17.10 -16.48 -2.24
C SER A 184 17.88 -15.31 -1.66
N LYS A 185 17.16 -14.34 -1.09
CA LYS A 185 17.73 -13.11 -0.52
C LYS A 185 17.44 -12.97 0.96
N ARG A 186 16.73 -13.92 1.56
CA ARG A 186 16.29 -13.91 2.95
C ARG A 186 15.96 -15.32 3.40
N ARG A 187 15.75 -15.47 4.70
CA ARG A 187 15.31 -16.73 5.31
C ARG A 187 14.21 -16.42 6.32
N LEU A 188 12.97 -16.43 5.84
CA LEU A 188 11.80 -16.20 6.68
C LEU A 188 11.59 -17.42 7.57
N LYS A 189 11.59 -17.21 8.88
CA LYS A 189 11.32 -18.24 9.89
C LYS A 189 10.25 -17.71 10.84
N PHE A 190 9.40 -18.58 11.36
CA PHE A 190 8.61 -18.27 12.53
C PHE A 190 8.86 -19.36 13.57
N LYS A 191 9.30 -18.96 14.76
CA LYS A 191 9.89 -19.87 15.75
C LYS A 191 11.06 -20.64 15.10
N ASN A 192 10.99 -21.98 15.06
CA ASN A 192 12.05 -22.83 14.50
C ASN A 192 11.74 -23.39 13.10
N ASN A 193 10.62 -22.98 12.49
CA ASN A 193 10.18 -23.51 11.20
C ASN A 193 10.28 -22.45 10.10
N PHE A 194 10.69 -22.88 8.91
CA PHE A 194 10.87 -21.99 7.76
C PHE A 194 9.55 -21.70 7.04
N ILE A 195 9.48 -20.51 6.45
CA ILE A 195 8.41 -20.11 5.53
C ILE A 195 9.03 -20.03 4.15
N GLU A 196 8.70 -20.99 3.30
CA GLU A 196 9.31 -21.14 1.98
C GLU A 196 8.26 -21.23 0.88
N TRP A 197 8.61 -20.73 -0.31
CA TRP A 197 7.74 -20.81 -1.48
C TRP A 197 7.55 -22.24 -2.01
N THR A 198 8.49 -23.12 -1.70
CA THR A 198 8.42 -24.56 -1.97
C THR A 198 7.16 -25.18 -1.35
N HIS A 199 6.77 -24.77 -0.13
CA HIS A 199 5.57 -25.25 0.53
C HIS A 199 4.31 -24.93 -0.29
N PHE A 200 4.18 -23.69 -0.78
CA PHE A 200 3.05 -23.24 -1.61
C PHE A 200 2.99 -24.00 -2.94
N LYS A 201 4.15 -24.14 -3.62
CA LYS A 201 4.25 -24.87 -4.88
C LYS A 201 3.86 -26.34 -4.72
N GLN A 202 4.37 -27.01 -3.69
CA GLN A 202 4.09 -28.42 -3.47
C GLN A 202 2.63 -28.66 -3.10
N ALA A 203 2.04 -27.81 -2.25
CA ALA A 203 0.61 -27.89 -1.93
C ALA A 203 -0.27 -27.74 -3.18
N TYR A 204 0.06 -26.78 -4.06
CA TYR A 204 -0.62 -26.60 -5.34
C TYR A 204 -0.46 -27.81 -6.28
N LEU A 205 0.77 -28.33 -6.43
CA LEU A 205 1.04 -29.50 -7.27
C LEU A 205 0.33 -30.76 -6.73
N TRP A 206 0.28 -30.91 -5.42
CA TRP A 206 -0.46 -31.97 -4.75
C TRP A 206 -1.97 -31.86 -5.03
N ASP A 207 -2.55 -30.65 -4.92
CA ASP A 207 -3.97 -30.42 -5.18
C ASP A 207 -4.37 -30.86 -6.59
N ILE A 208 -3.64 -30.39 -7.61
CA ILE A 208 -3.97 -30.68 -9.02
C ILE A 208 -3.70 -32.14 -9.43
N SER A 209 -2.87 -32.87 -8.69
CA SER A 209 -2.51 -34.26 -9.00
C SER A 209 -3.33 -35.28 -8.21
N THR A 210 -3.78 -34.91 -7.01
CA THR A 210 -4.43 -35.84 -6.08
C THR A 210 -5.94 -35.67 -6.08
N ASN A 211 -6.44 -34.43 -6.16
CA ASN A 211 -7.86 -34.14 -6.03
C ASN A 211 -8.52 -34.06 -7.41
N PRO A 212 -9.56 -34.86 -7.69
CA PRO A 212 -10.32 -34.76 -8.94
C PRO A 212 -10.94 -33.37 -9.14
N PHE A 213 -11.26 -32.69 -8.03
CA PHE A 213 -11.71 -31.30 -8.00
C PHE A 213 -10.75 -30.52 -7.11
N PRO A 214 -10.03 -29.51 -7.65
CA PRO A 214 -9.08 -28.73 -6.88
C PRO A 214 -9.75 -28.09 -5.66
N VAL A 215 -9.13 -28.25 -4.49
CA VAL A 215 -9.57 -27.64 -3.24
C VAL A 215 -9.56 -26.12 -3.38
N HIS A 216 -8.54 -25.57 -4.04
CA HIS A 216 -8.45 -24.14 -4.29
C HIS A 216 -8.60 -23.80 -5.78
N HIS A 217 -9.85 -23.74 -6.24
CA HIS A 217 -10.25 -23.51 -7.63
C HIS A 217 -9.72 -22.22 -8.30
N LYS A 218 -9.33 -21.20 -7.53
CA LYS A 218 -8.80 -19.94 -8.07
C LYS A 218 -7.29 -19.96 -8.30
N LEU A 219 -6.57 -20.94 -7.74
CA LEU A 219 -5.13 -21.04 -7.95
C LEU A 219 -4.83 -21.54 -9.36
N THR A 220 -3.87 -20.89 -9.98
CA THR A 220 -3.38 -21.20 -11.33
C THR A 220 -1.86 -21.17 -11.33
N GLN A 221 -1.25 -21.62 -12.43
CA GLN A 221 0.20 -21.53 -12.61
C GLN A 221 0.73 -20.09 -12.47
N GLU A 222 -0.05 -19.07 -12.87
CA GLU A 222 0.36 -17.67 -12.73
C GLU A 222 0.61 -17.24 -11.27
N HIS A 223 -0.09 -17.87 -10.32
CA HIS A 223 0.08 -17.63 -8.89
C HIS A 223 1.42 -18.17 -8.39
N MET A 224 1.82 -19.36 -8.86
CA MET A 224 3.00 -20.08 -8.38
C MET A 224 4.30 -19.71 -9.14
N PHE A 225 4.15 -19.31 -10.40
CA PHE A 225 5.22 -18.97 -11.33
C PHE A 225 5.08 -17.53 -11.82
N SER A 226 5.09 -16.57 -10.88
CA SER A 226 4.84 -15.17 -11.19
C SER A 226 5.97 -14.51 -11.99
N THR A 227 5.61 -13.91 -13.13
CA THR A 227 6.42 -12.93 -13.88
C THR A 227 6.47 -11.58 -13.14
N SER A 228 7.26 -10.62 -13.65
CA SER A 228 7.27 -9.24 -13.14
C SER A 228 5.87 -8.61 -13.15
N GLU A 229 5.09 -8.84 -14.19
CA GLU A 229 3.70 -8.36 -14.33
C GLU A 229 2.77 -8.99 -13.28
N ASN A 230 2.87 -10.30 -13.07
CA ASN A 230 2.04 -11.03 -12.10
C ASN A 230 2.33 -10.62 -10.65
N LYS A 231 3.51 -10.07 -10.36
CA LYS A 231 3.85 -9.54 -9.02
C LYS A 231 3.03 -8.31 -8.63
N MET A 232 2.47 -7.60 -9.61
CA MET A 232 1.70 -6.36 -9.39
C MET A 232 0.20 -6.60 -9.20
N ARG A 233 -0.32 -7.76 -9.63
CA ARG A 233 -1.75 -8.10 -9.55
C ARG A 233 -2.17 -8.40 -8.10
N ASN A 234 -3.04 -7.56 -7.53
CA ASN A 234 -3.52 -7.71 -6.14
C ASN A 234 -4.23 -9.06 -5.93
N HIS A 235 -5.15 -9.43 -6.83
CA HIS A 235 -5.94 -10.65 -6.69
C HIS A 235 -5.08 -11.93 -6.64
N LEU A 236 -3.93 -11.97 -7.34
CA LEU A 236 -3.01 -13.11 -7.26
C LEU A 236 -2.37 -13.23 -5.88
N ALA A 237 -2.01 -12.09 -5.26
CA ALA A 237 -1.47 -12.08 -3.90
C ALA A 237 -2.54 -12.49 -2.88
N ASP A 238 -3.76 -11.99 -3.05
CA ASP A 238 -4.87 -12.32 -2.17
C ASP A 238 -5.19 -13.82 -2.20
N ASN A 239 -5.29 -14.41 -3.40
CA ASN A 239 -5.58 -15.84 -3.54
C ASN A 239 -4.49 -16.71 -2.88
N VAL A 240 -3.21 -16.33 -3.00
CA VAL A 240 -2.10 -17.06 -2.37
C VAL A 240 -2.10 -16.96 -0.84
N LEU A 241 -2.74 -15.96 -0.25
CA LEU A 241 -2.65 -15.66 1.18
C LEU A 241 -3.99 -15.73 1.92
N ASN A 242 -5.07 -16.17 1.25
CA ASN A 242 -6.42 -16.23 1.80
C ASN A 242 -6.73 -17.53 2.58
N SER A 243 -7.98 -17.65 3.02
CA SER A 243 -8.51 -18.81 3.74
C SER A 243 -8.62 -20.08 2.88
N GLU A 244 -8.83 -19.98 1.56
CA GLU A 244 -8.83 -21.14 0.66
C GLU A 244 -7.43 -21.77 0.58
N MET A 245 -6.37 -20.95 0.46
CA MET A 245 -5.00 -21.43 0.49
C MET A 245 -4.61 -21.99 1.86
N LEU A 246 -5.08 -21.38 2.95
CA LEU A 246 -4.93 -21.95 4.30
C LEU A 246 -5.56 -23.34 4.39
N HIS A 247 -6.77 -23.52 3.86
CA HIS A 247 -7.46 -24.80 3.88
C HIS A 247 -6.68 -25.86 3.07
N LEU A 248 -6.23 -25.50 1.86
CA LEU A 248 -5.38 -26.36 1.04
C LEU A 248 -4.09 -26.76 1.77
N MET A 249 -3.40 -25.81 2.40
CA MET A 249 -2.15 -26.09 3.11
C MET A 249 -2.35 -27.06 4.30
N LYS A 250 -3.49 -26.99 4.99
CA LYS A 250 -3.84 -27.92 6.08
C LYS A 250 -4.11 -29.34 5.58
N LEU A 251 -4.79 -29.48 4.43
CA LEU A 251 -4.99 -30.79 3.80
C LEU A 251 -3.67 -31.36 3.29
N TYR A 252 -2.84 -30.54 2.65
CA TYR A 252 -1.50 -30.93 2.21
C TYR A 252 -0.64 -31.40 3.39
N LYS A 253 -0.63 -30.66 4.52
CA LYS A 253 0.03 -31.10 5.77
C LYS A 253 -0.41 -32.50 6.18
N SER A 254 -1.71 -32.77 6.14
CA SER A 254 -2.28 -34.07 6.54
C SER A 254 -1.81 -35.20 5.62
N SER A 255 -1.61 -34.91 4.32
CA SER A 255 -1.08 -35.88 3.35
C SER A 255 0.40 -36.24 3.57
N LEU A 256 1.17 -35.38 4.25
CA LEU A 256 2.60 -35.57 4.48
C LEU A 256 2.93 -36.41 5.73
N GLY A 257 1.94 -36.72 6.57
CA GLY A 257 2.18 -37.39 7.86
C GLY A 257 3.17 -36.61 8.74
N ASP A 258 4.17 -37.29 9.29
CA ASP A 258 5.19 -36.71 10.19
C ASP A 258 6.01 -35.59 9.54
N ALA A 259 6.19 -35.64 8.21
CA ALA A 259 6.89 -34.60 7.47
C ALA A 259 6.09 -33.29 7.36
N GLY A 260 4.80 -33.30 7.72
CA GLY A 260 3.91 -32.15 7.68
C GLY A 260 4.28 -31.03 8.65
N THR A 261 5.08 -31.31 9.68
CA THR A 261 5.61 -30.29 10.62
C THR A 261 6.40 -29.17 9.92
N LYS A 262 6.99 -29.47 8.75
CA LYS A 262 7.75 -28.50 7.95
C LYS A 262 6.92 -27.31 7.47
N VAL A 263 5.61 -27.48 7.28
CA VAL A 263 4.72 -26.41 6.78
C VAL A 263 4.04 -25.62 7.90
N ASP A 264 4.31 -25.92 9.17
CA ASP A 264 3.62 -25.30 10.32
C ASP A 264 3.76 -23.79 10.35
N ALA A 265 4.97 -23.25 10.17
CA ALA A 265 5.17 -21.79 10.11
C ALA A 265 4.44 -21.14 8.92
N THR A 266 4.29 -21.88 7.81
CA THR A 266 3.54 -21.39 6.65
C THR A 266 2.03 -21.38 6.92
N ILE A 267 1.51 -22.37 7.64
CA ILE A 267 0.11 -22.40 8.09
C ILE A 267 -0.16 -21.26 9.06
N GLU A 268 0.74 -21.00 10.02
CA GLU A 268 0.64 -19.89 10.97
C GLU A 268 0.57 -18.53 10.24
N LEU A 269 1.46 -18.30 9.28
CA LEU A 269 1.39 -17.10 8.44
C LEU A 269 0.04 -16.99 7.71
N LEU A 270 -0.43 -18.08 7.10
CA LEU A 270 -1.69 -18.12 6.36
C LEU A 270 -2.91 -17.87 7.27
N GLN A 271 -2.88 -18.33 8.52
CA GLN A 271 -3.91 -18.02 9.51
C GLN A 271 -4.01 -16.50 9.69
N GLN A 272 -2.89 -15.82 9.88
CA GLN A 272 -2.88 -14.37 10.07
C GLN A 272 -3.28 -13.60 8.81
N THR A 273 -2.70 -13.94 7.65
CA THR A 273 -2.99 -13.21 6.41
C THR A 273 -4.42 -13.42 5.93
N SER A 274 -5.00 -14.59 6.16
CA SER A 274 -6.39 -14.87 5.79
C SER A 274 -7.38 -13.99 6.54
N VAL A 275 -7.15 -13.76 7.84
CA VAL A 275 -7.96 -12.85 8.68
C VAL A 275 -7.85 -11.41 8.18
N LEU A 276 -6.64 -10.93 7.88
CA LEU A 276 -6.46 -9.58 7.32
C LEU A 276 -7.22 -9.43 6.00
N ILE A 277 -7.03 -10.35 5.06
CA ILE A 277 -7.69 -10.28 3.75
C ILE A 277 -9.22 -10.29 3.92
N GLN A 278 -9.75 -11.14 4.79
CA GLN A 278 -11.19 -11.19 5.07
C GLN A 278 -11.70 -9.86 5.66
N ASN A 279 -11.03 -9.33 6.69
CA ASN A 279 -11.50 -8.16 7.44
C ASN A 279 -11.38 -6.84 6.68
N PHE A 280 -10.39 -6.72 5.79
CA PHE A 280 -10.16 -5.54 4.96
C PHE A 280 -10.94 -5.57 3.63
N LYS A 281 -11.35 -6.76 3.15
CA LYS A 281 -12.27 -6.86 2.00
C LYS A 281 -13.75 -6.81 2.37
N ASP A 282 -14.06 -6.92 3.65
CA ASP A 282 -15.42 -6.78 4.14
C ASP A 282 -15.90 -5.33 3.96
N SER A 283 -16.85 -5.14 3.06
CA SER A 283 -17.43 -3.84 2.72
C SER A 283 -18.41 -3.32 3.77
N ARG A 284 -18.80 -4.15 4.76
CA ARG A 284 -19.73 -3.73 5.81
C ARG A 284 -19.03 -2.75 6.74
N PRO A 285 -19.64 -1.59 7.04
CA PRO A 285 -19.05 -0.60 7.93
C PRO A 285 -18.77 -1.22 9.32
N LYS A 286 -17.74 -0.68 9.99
CA LYS A 286 -17.42 -0.99 11.39
C LYS A 286 -18.00 0.14 12.22
N THR A 287 -19.07 -0.14 12.95
CA THR A 287 -19.84 0.89 13.68
C THR A 287 -19.49 0.96 15.16
N ASP A 288 -18.81 -0.04 15.70
CA ASP A 288 -18.49 -0.16 17.12
C ASP A 288 -17.05 -0.63 17.33
N ILE A 289 -16.43 -0.21 18.43
CA ILE A 289 -15.07 -0.62 18.83
C ILE A 289 -15.02 -2.08 19.29
N SER A 290 -16.15 -2.65 19.71
CA SER A 290 -16.31 -4.06 20.07
C SER A 290 -16.48 -4.96 18.85
N ASP A 291 -16.41 -4.43 17.63
CA ASP A 291 -16.48 -5.23 16.41
C ASP A 291 -15.38 -6.30 16.43
N GLU A 292 -15.78 -7.55 16.28
CA GLU A 292 -14.87 -8.70 16.37
C GLU A 292 -13.71 -8.58 15.38
N ARG A 293 -13.94 -7.96 14.21
CA ARG A 293 -12.90 -7.74 13.19
C ARG A 293 -11.78 -6.83 13.71
N ILE A 294 -12.07 -5.90 14.61
CA ILE A 294 -11.06 -5.03 15.23
C ILE A 294 -10.20 -5.84 16.19
N LYS A 295 -10.83 -6.69 17.02
CA LYS A 295 -10.11 -7.59 17.93
C LYS A 295 -9.21 -8.56 17.15
N GLN A 296 -9.76 -9.22 16.13
CA GLN A 296 -9.00 -10.12 15.25
C GLN A 296 -7.82 -9.41 14.58
N ASN A 297 -8.00 -8.19 14.08
CA ASN A 297 -6.91 -7.41 13.50
C ASN A 297 -5.82 -7.07 14.54
N ASN A 298 -6.20 -6.81 15.79
CA ASN A 298 -5.23 -6.57 16.87
C ASN A 298 -4.44 -7.85 17.21
N ASP A 299 -5.10 -9.01 17.26
CA ASP A 299 -4.44 -10.29 17.50
C ASP A 299 -3.42 -10.60 16.37
N VAL A 300 -3.81 -10.35 15.12
CA VAL A 300 -2.90 -10.46 13.97
C VAL A 300 -1.73 -9.48 14.08
N LEU A 301 -1.97 -8.23 14.48
CA LEU A 301 -0.91 -7.24 14.68
C LEU A 301 0.11 -7.72 15.73
N GLN A 302 -0.36 -8.26 16.86
CA GLN A 302 0.54 -8.80 17.89
C GLN A 302 1.40 -9.94 17.34
N TRP A 303 0.83 -10.83 16.54
CA TRP A 303 1.60 -11.88 15.88
C TRP A 303 2.68 -11.33 14.95
N PHE A 304 2.39 -10.31 14.14
CA PHE A 304 3.40 -9.68 13.27
C PHE A 304 4.50 -8.96 14.06
N ILE A 305 4.17 -8.36 15.21
CA ILE A 305 5.16 -7.76 16.12
C ILE A 305 6.07 -8.84 16.70
N GLU A 306 5.51 -9.95 17.18
CA GLU A 306 6.29 -11.09 17.68
C GLU A 306 7.18 -11.68 16.59
N TRP A 307 6.64 -11.82 15.37
CA TRP A 307 7.40 -12.35 14.24
C TRP A 307 8.60 -11.46 13.90
N GLY A 308 8.40 -10.14 13.86
CA GLY A 308 9.46 -9.18 13.54
C GLY A 308 10.56 -9.03 14.61
N GLN A 309 10.32 -9.47 15.85
CA GLN A 309 11.31 -9.46 16.93
C GLN A 309 12.23 -10.69 16.93
N ASN A 310 11.83 -11.77 16.28
CA ASN A 310 12.50 -13.09 16.31
C ASN A 310 13.30 -13.41 15.03
N ASP A 311 13.31 -12.50 14.04
CA ASP A 311 14.15 -12.58 12.84
C ASP A 311 15.52 -11.90 13.05
#